data_AF-A0A5S3NAG2-F1
#
_entry.id   AF-A0A5S3NAG2-F1
#
_cell.length_a   1.000
_cell.length_b   1.000
_cell.length_c   1.000
_cell.angle_alpha   90.00
_cell.angle_beta   90.00
_cell.angle_gamma   90.00
#
_symmetry.space_group_name_H-M   'P 1'
#
loop_
_entity.id
_entity.type
_entity.pdbx_description
1 polymer ?
#
loop_
_entity_poly.entity_id
_entity_poly.type
_entity_poly.pdbx_seq_one_letter_code
_entity_poly.pdbx_strand_id
1 'polypeptide(L)'
;MSKKFKKFRFKKVQIQFIGDESAIYNEIFNLKSHHEKIIPKYEIIVKGKKEKRYQNFEILFNRRGEIEKELLIQSSDSTNLEF
;
A
#
# COMPACT_ATOMS: atom_id res chain seq x y z
N MET A 1 -5.92 -8.98 8.60
CA MET A 1 -5.50 -9.91 7.53
C MET A 1 -5.79 -11.38 7.82
N SER A 2 -5.57 -11.88 9.04
CA SER A 2 -5.94 -13.25 9.45
C SER A 2 -7.43 -13.60 9.24
N LYS A 3 -8.33 -12.62 9.40
CA LYS A 3 -9.76 -12.77 9.09
C LYS A 3 -10.06 -12.93 7.58
N LYS A 4 -9.13 -12.56 6.69
CA LYS A 4 -9.34 -12.50 5.23
C LYS A 4 -8.64 -13.62 4.45
N PHE A 5 -7.54 -14.14 4.99
CA PHE A 5 -6.72 -15.16 4.32
C PHE A 5 -6.44 -16.33 5.25
N LYS A 6 -6.55 -17.56 4.74
CA LYS A 6 -6.19 -18.76 5.52
C LYS A 6 -4.71 -18.80 5.88
N LYS A 7 -3.85 -18.33 4.96
CA LYS A 7 -2.42 -18.09 5.14
C LYS A 7 -2.03 -16.89 4.30
N PHE A 8 -1.12 -16.05 4.78
CA PHE A 8 -0.65 -14.89 4.02
C PHE A 8 0.80 -14.53 4.36
N ARG A 9 1.46 -13.82 3.46
CA ARG A 9 2.72 -13.11 3.74
C ARG A 9 2.68 -11.71 3.14
N PHE A 10 3.20 -10.74 3.88
CA PHE A 10 3.46 -9.42 3.31
C PHE A 10 4.65 -9.51 2.35
N LYS A 11 4.52 -8.83 1.22
CA LYS A 11 5.53 -8.77 0.16
C LYS A 11 6.18 -7.40 0.10
N LYS A 12 5.37 -6.36 0.26
CA LYS A 12 5.79 -4.96 0.24
C LYS A 12 4.91 -4.18 1.19
N VAL A 13 5.48 -3.16 1.82
CA VAL A 13 4.78 -2.13 2.58
C VAL A 13 5.30 -0.79 2.05
N GLN A 14 4.39 0.13 1.75
CA GLN A 14 4.71 1.45 1.24
C GLN A 14 3.85 2.49 1.95
N ILE A 15 4.46 3.64 2.28
CA ILE A 15 3.76 4.83 2.76
C ILE A 15 3.72 5.81 1.59
N GLN A 16 2.53 6.32 1.26
CA GLN A 16 2.34 7.36 0.25
C GLN A 16 1.89 8.63 0.95
N PHE A 17 2.58 9.73 0.68
CA PHE A 17 2.19 11.05 1.18
C PHE A 17 1.46 11.78 0.06
N ILE A 18 0.25 12.24 0.34
CA ILE A 18 -0.56 13.02 -0.60
C ILE A 18 -0.68 14.43 -0.04
N GLY A 19 -0.26 15.41 -0.83
CA GLY A 19 -0.17 16.82 -0.47
C GLY A 19 0.62 17.60 -1.51
N ASP A 20 0.82 18.89 -1.26
CA ASP A 20 1.73 19.72 -2.05
C ASP A 20 3.17 19.22 -1.94
N GLU A 21 3.96 19.31 -3.01
CA GLU A 21 5.34 18.81 -3.04
C GLU A 21 6.23 19.49 -1.99
N SER A 22 6.08 20.81 -1.82
CA SER A 22 6.84 21.57 -0.83
C SER A 22 6.44 21.18 0.59
N ALA A 23 5.16 20.89 0.83
CA ALA A 23 4.65 20.38 2.09
C ALA A 23 5.22 18.98 2.39
N ILE A 24 5.18 18.07 1.42
CA ILE A 24 5.71 16.70 1.55
C ILE A 24 7.21 16.73 1.84
N TYR A 25 7.98 17.54 1.12
CA TYR A 25 9.42 17.67 1.34
C TYR A 25 9.73 18.17 2.75
N ASN A 26 9.00 19.19 3.21
CA ASN A 26 9.18 19.72 4.56
C ASN A 26 8.81 18.69 5.64
N GLU A 27 7.71 17.94 5.49
CA GLU A 27 7.34 16.91 6.48
C GLU A 27 8.35 15.75 6.55
N ILE A 28 8.91 15.34 5.41
CA ILE A 28 9.86 14.22 5.36
C ILE A 28 11.25 14.65 5.86
N PHE A 29 11.71 15.85 5.50
CA PHE A 29 13.11 16.26 5.68
C PHE A 29 13.31 17.36 6.73
N ASN A 30 12.29 18.17 7.04
CA ASN A 30 12.34 19.24 8.02
C ASN A 30 11.42 18.91 9.21
N LEU A 31 11.98 18.23 10.21
CA LEU A 31 11.33 17.85 11.48
C LEU A 31 10.81 19.03 12.35
N LYS A 32 10.85 20.27 11.84
CA LYS A 32 10.47 21.50 12.55
C LYS A 32 9.41 22.23 11.75
N SER A 33 8.16 22.20 12.25
CA SER A 33 6.99 22.98 11.79
C SER A 33 6.32 22.42 10.53
N HIS A 34 4.99 22.34 10.37
CA HIS A 34 3.81 22.46 11.21
C HIS A 34 2.63 22.09 10.27
N HIS A 35 1.62 21.38 10.77
CA HIS A 35 0.20 21.46 10.38
C HIS A 35 -0.25 21.54 8.91
N GLU A 36 0.56 21.19 7.92
CA GLU A 36 0.05 21.07 6.55
C GLU A 36 -0.57 19.69 6.30
N LYS A 37 -1.65 19.72 5.51
CA LYS A 37 -2.67 18.67 5.31
C LYS A 37 -2.13 17.47 4.54
N ILE A 38 -1.03 16.87 4.97
CA ILE A 38 -0.53 15.65 4.37
C ILE A 38 -1.37 14.49 4.90
N ILE A 39 -1.95 13.75 3.97
CA ILE A 39 -2.75 12.57 4.28
C ILE A 39 -1.89 11.35 3.93
N PRO A 40 -1.18 10.73 4.91
CA PRO A 40 -0.49 9.49 4.67
C PRO A 40 -1.49 8.39 4.36
N LYS A 41 -1.21 7.66 3.28
CA LYS A 41 -1.86 6.41 2.91
C LYS A 41 -0.87 5.27 3.03
N TYR A 42 -1.38 4.10 3.37
CA TYR A 42 -0.55 2.92 3.55
C TYR A 42 -0.97 1.89 2.51
N GLU A 43 -0.01 1.38 1.76
CA GLU A 43 -0.24 0.34 0.78
C GLU A 43 0.55 -0.90 1.18
N ILE A 44 -0.07 -2.06 1.06
CA ILE A 44 0.61 -3.34 1.21
C ILE A 44 0.36 -4.20 -0.01
N ILE A 45 1.37 -4.98 -0.37
CA ILE A 45 1.21 -6.13 -1.26
C ILE A 45 1.23 -7.38 -0.40
N VAL A 46 0.18 -8.19 -0.49
CA VAL A 46 0.00 -9.44 0.27
C VAL A 46 -0.14 -10.61 -0.69
N LYS A 47 0.68 -11.63 -0.50
CA LYS A 47 0.42 -12.95 -1.10
C LYS A 47 -0.48 -13.73 -0.14
N GLY A 48 -1.77 -13.81 -0.43
CA GLY A 48 -2.79 -14.42 0.41
C GLY A 48 -3.36 -15.71 -0.21
N LYS A 49 -3.65 -16.70 0.64
CA LYS A 49 -4.38 -17.92 0.25
C LYS A 49 -5.89 -17.69 0.43
N LYS A 50 -6.62 -17.59 -0.67
CA LYS A 50 -8.07 -17.70 -0.72
C LYS A 50 -8.42 -19.08 -1.31
N GLU A 51 -9.30 -19.80 -0.64
CA GLU A 51 -9.65 -21.19 -0.98
C GLU A 51 -8.42 -22.10 -1.15
N LYS A 52 -8.13 -22.54 -2.39
CA LYS A 52 -7.05 -23.47 -2.72
C LYS A 52 -5.84 -22.78 -3.38
N ARG A 53 -5.91 -21.50 -3.74
CA ARG A 53 -4.86 -20.82 -4.51
C ARG A 53 -4.25 -19.64 -3.75
N TYR A 54 -2.97 -19.39 -4.01
CA TYR A 54 -2.31 -18.16 -3.57
C TYR A 54 -2.44 -17.10 -4.66
N GLN A 55 -2.82 -15.89 -4.26
CA GLN A 55 -2.93 -14.74 -5.14
C GLN A 55 -2.25 -13.53 -4.49
N ASN A 56 -1.81 -12.58 -5.31
CA ASN A 56 -1.26 -11.32 -4.81
C ASN A 56 -2.37 -10.27 -4.80
N PHE A 57 -2.42 -9.51 -3.71
CA PHE A 57 -3.39 -8.43 -3.52
C PHE A 57 -2.63 -7.16 -3.18
N GLU A 58 -3.02 -6.06 -3.80
CA GLU A 58 -2.68 -4.71 -3.35
C GLU A 58 -3.82 -4.20 -2.48
N ILE A 59 -3.50 -3.72 -1.28
CA ILE A 59 -4.50 -3.23 -0.33
C ILE A 59 -4.06 -1.86 0.16
N LEU A 60 -4.92 -0.86 -0.03
CA LEU A 60 -4.75 0.51 0.42
C LEU A 60 -5.51 0.72 1.74
N PHE A 61 -4.85 1.32 2.71
CA PHE A 61 -5.42 1.71 3.99
C PHE A 61 -5.31 3.21 4.21
N ASN A 62 -6.30 3.75 4.92
CA ASN A 62 -6.21 5.07 5.51
C ASN A 62 -5.44 5.04 6.84
N ARG A 63 -5.28 6.21 7.44
CA ARG A 63 -4.59 6.39 8.74
C ARG A 63 -5.22 5.66 9.92
N ARG A 64 -6.50 5.27 9.80
CA ARG A 64 -7.22 4.52 10.82
C ARG A 64 -7.06 3.01 10.65
N GLY A 65 -6.35 2.56 9.61
CA GLY A 65 -6.19 1.14 9.27
C GLY A 65 -7.41 0.54 8.59
N GLU A 66 -8.35 1.38 8.13
CA GLU A 66 -9.52 0.94 7.36
C GLU A 66 -9.09 0.71 5.91
N ILE A 67 -9.60 -0.35 5.29
CA ILE A 67 -9.30 -0.67 3.89
C ILE A 67 -10.10 0.29 3.01
N GLU A 68 -9.40 1.14 2.24
CA GLU A 68 -10.01 2.01 1.24
C GLU A 68 -10.18 1.30 -0.10
N LYS A 69 -9.23 0.42 -0.46
CA LYS A 69 -9.23 -0.28 -1.75
C LYS A 69 -8.53 -1.64 -1.63
N GLU A 70 -9.03 -2.62 -2.38
CA GLU A 70 -8.37 -3.90 -2.61
C GLU A 70 -8.36 -4.21 -4.11
N LEU A 71 -7.20 -4.58 -4.65
CA LEU A 71 -7.04 -5.01 -6.02
C LEU A 71 -6.39 -6.39 -6.05
N LEU A 72 -6.95 -7.30 -6.85
CA LEU A 72 -6.32 -8.57 -7.18
C LEU A 72 -5.28 -8.31 -8.27
N ILE A 73 -4.01 -8.55 -7.97
CA ILE A 73 -2.94 -8.48 -8.96
C ILE A 73 -3.01 -9.77 -9.79
N GLN A 74 -3.60 -9.67 -10.98
CA GLN A 74 -3.53 -10.73 -11.97
C GLN A 74 -2.11 -10.76 -12.50
N SER A 75 -1.42 -11.89 -12.32
CA SER A 75 -0.19 -12.16 -13.05
C SER A 75 -0.58 -12.48 -14.49
N SER A 76 -0.71 -11.45 -15.33
CA SER A 76 -0.49 -11.62 -16.77
C SER A 76 0.99 -11.92 -16.98
N ASP A 77 1.28 -12.76 -17.97
CA ASP A 77 2.60 -13.33 -18.25
C ASP A 77 3.75 -12.32 -18.12
N SER A 78 4.89 -12.82 -17.67
CA SER A 78 6.14 -12.13 -17.32
C SER A 78 6.85 -11.39 -18.45
N THR A 79 6.12 -10.85 -19.43
CA THR A 79 6.67 -10.19 -20.61
C THR A 79 6.06 -8.80 -20.70
N ASN A 80 6.75 -7.83 -20.12
CA ASN A 80 6.90 -6.43 -20.58
C ASN A 80 7.17 -5.49 -19.40
N LEU A 81 8.46 -5.26 -19.16
CA LEU A 81 8.98 -3.98 -18.68
C LEU A 81 10.30 -3.79 -19.45
N GLU A 82 10.20 -3.34 -20.70
CA GLU A 82 11.32 -2.68 -21.37
C GLU A 82 11.42 -1.26 -20.79
N PHE A 83 12.64 -0.88 -20.39
CA PHE A 83 13.01 0.46 -19.91
C PHE A 83 13.42 1.34 -21.10
#